data_AF-A0A9E0WXV6-F1
#
_entry.id   AF-A0A9E0WXV6-F1
#
_cell.length_a   1.000
_cell.length_b   1.000
_cell.length_c   1.000
_cell.angle_alpha   90.00
_cell.angle_beta   90.00
_cell.angle_gamma   90.00
#
_symmetry.space_group_name_H-M   'P 1'
#
loop_
_entity.id
_entity.type
_entity.pdbx_description
1 polymer ?
#
loop_
_entity_poly.entity_id
_entity_poly.type
_entity_poly.pdbx_seq_one_letter_code
_entity_poly.pdbx_strand_id
1 'polypeptide(L)' 'MRTTLTIDDDVLAAVRSMAQRQGKSVGELISMLTRQALQPQQSHGVERNGVPLLPNGPGAKAVTPALISELLDELP' A
#
# COMPACT_ATOMS: atom_id res chain seq x y z
N MET A 1 -10.82 -16.16 -13.39
CA MET A 1 -10.42 -15.98 -14.80
C MET A 1 -9.27 -16.94 -15.10
N ARG A 2 -9.22 -17.51 -16.30
CA ARG A 2 -8.08 -18.34 -16.75
C ARG A 2 -7.25 -17.54 -17.73
N THR A 3 -5.97 -17.35 -17.42
CA THR A 3 -5.02 -16.54 -18.19
C THR A 3 -3.73 -17.33 -18.32
N THR A 4 -3.06 -17.23 -19.47
CA THR A 4 -1.73 -17.79 -19.69
C THR A 4 -0.70 -16.69 -19.44
N LEU A 5 0.27 -16.96 -18.57
CA LEU A 5 1.36 -16.06 -18.21
C LEU A 5 2.68 -16.80 -18.42
N THR A 6 3.68 -16.11 -18.95
CA THR A 6 5.07 -16.62 -18.97
C THR A 6 5.73 -16.23 -17.66
N ILE A 7 6.35 -17.20 -16.97
CA ILE A 7 7.04 -17.00 -15.69
C ILE A 7 8.37 -17.75 -15.72
N ASP A 8 9.36 -17.23 -15.01
CA ASP A 8 10.66 -17.86 -14.88
C ASP A 8 10.57 -19.16 -14.04
N ASP A 9 11.47 -20.11 -14.33
CA ASP A 9 11.46 -21.45 -13.72
C ASP A 9 11.70 -21.42 -12.20
N ASP A 10 12.53 -20.50 -11.74
CA ASP A 10 12.84 -20.29 -10.32
C ASP A 10 11.61 -19.75 -9.56
N VAL A 11 10.89 -18.80 -10.17
CA VAL A 11 9.62 -18.28 -9.64
C VAL A 11 8.59 -19.40 -9.56
N LEU A 12 8.43 -20.21 -10.60
CA LEU A 12 7.50 -21.34 -10.59
C LEU A 12 7.85 -22.36 -9.49
N ALA A 13 9.13 -22.68 -9.31
CA ALA A 13 9.60 -23.58 -8.27
C ALA A 13 9.30 -23.05 -6.86
N ALA A 14 9.58 -21.76 -6.62
CA ALA A 14 9.31 -21.10 -5.34
C ALA A 14 7.82 -21.11 -5.01
N VAL A 15 6.97 -20.73 -5.98
CA VAL A 15 5.51 -20.71 -5.81
C VAL A 15 4.98 -22.12 -5.53
N ARG A 16 5.46 -23.16 -6.24
CA ARG A 16 5.03 -24.55 -5.97
C ARG A 16 5.31 -24.97 -4.53
N SER A 17 6.51 -24.69 -4.03
CA SER A 17 6.89 -24.98 -2.64
C SER A 17 6.01 -24.23 -1.63
N MET A 18 5.71 -22.96 -1.88
CA MET A 18 4.85 -22.16 -1.02
C MET A 18 3.38 -22.64 -1.05
N ALA A 19 2.88 -23.00 -2.23
CA ALA A 19 1.53 -23.48 -2.45
C ALA A 19 1.27 -24.80 -1.70
N GLN A 20 2.23 -25.73 -1.78
CA GLN A 20 2.19 -26.99 -1.01
C GLN A 20 2.15 -26.74 0.49
N ARG A 21 3.00 -25.85 1.02
CA ARG A 21 3.02 -25.50 2.44
C ARG A 21 1.71 -24.86 2.93
N GLN A 22 1.03 -24.10 2.07
CA GLN A 22 -0.21 -23.39 2.41
C GLN A 22 -1.49 -24.15 2.05
N GLY A 23 -1.39 -25.33 1.43
CA GLY A 23 -2.56 -26.09 0.95
C GLY A 23 -3.36 -25.35 -0.13
N LYS A 24 -2.70 -24.51 -0.95
CA LYS A 24 -3.33 -23.72 -2.01
C LYS A 24 -2.86 -24.20 -3.39
N SER A 25 -3.62 -23.91 -4.43
CA SER A 25 -3.13 -24.12 -5.80
C SER A 25 -2.07 -23.07 -6.19
N VAL A 26 -1.22 -23.41 -7.16
CA VAL A 26 -0.21 -22.49 -7.73
C VAL A 26 -0.88 -21.22 -8.26
N GLY A 27 -2.01 -21.37 -8.97
CA GLY A 27 -2.75 -20.25 -9.54
C GLY A 27 -3.33 -19.31 -8.48
N GLU A 28 -3.90 -19.86 -7.40
CA GLU A 28 -4.40 -19.04 -6.27
C GLU A 28 -3.28 -18.26 -5.60
N LEU A 29 -2.14 -18.91 -5.36
CA LEU A 29 -0.99 -18.28 -4.72
C LEU A 29 -0.38 -17.18 -5.59
N ILE A 30 -0.16 -17.41 -6.89
CA ILE A 30 0.29 -16.36 -7.83
C ILE A 30 -0.70 -15.21 -7.84
N SER A 31 -1.99 -15.50 -7.98
CA SER A 31 -3.03 -14.47 -8.03
C SER A 31 -3.04 -13.61 -6.75
N MET A 32 -2.83 -14.23 -5.58
CA MET A 32 -2.71 -13.54 -4.30
C MET A 32 -1.44 -12.67 -4.24
N LEU A 33 -0.28 -13.21 -4.64
CA LEU A 33 0.99 -12.48 -4.64
C LEU A 33 0.95 -11.29 -5.61
N THR A 34 0.41 -11.47 -6.81
CA THR A 34 0.25 -10.39 -7.79
C THR A 34 -0.68 -9.30 -7.26
N ARG A 35 -1.80 -9.66 -6.61
CA ARG A 35 -2.67 -8.67 -5.96
C ARG A 35 -1.91 -7.88 -4.88
N GLN A 36 -1.11 -8.55 -4.05
CA GLN A 36 -0.32 -7.89 -3.02
C GLN A 36 0.73 -6.94 -3.63
N ALA A 37 1.39 -7.35 -4.71
CA ALA A 37 2.38 -6.54 -5.41
C ALA A 37 1.76 -5.33 -6.14
N LEU A 38 0.50 -5.44 -6.58
CA LEU A 38 -0.26 -4.35 -7.22
C LEU A 38 -0.95 -3.42 -6.22
N GLN A 39 -0.95 -3.74 -4.92
CA GLN A 39 -1.40 -2.77 -3.94
C GLN A 39 -0.49 -1.54 -4.03
N PRO A 40 -1.06 -0.31 -4.06
CA PRO A 40 -0.24 0.88 -3.99
C PRO A 40 0.66 0.74 -2.77
N GLN A 41 1.97 0.80 -2.99
CA GLN A 41 2.89 0.90 -1.87
C GLN A 41 2.46 2.15 -1.11
N GLN A 42 1.94 1.96 0.11
CA GLN A 42 1.63 3.07 0.98
C GLN A 42 2.94 3.84 1.07
N SER A 43 3.00 4.99 0.39
CA SER A 43 4.12 5.88 0.57
C SER A 43 4.16 6.11 2.06
N HIS A 44 5.19 5.56 2.69
CA HIS A 44 5.54 6.01 4.02
C HIS A 44 5.72 7.50 3.78
N GLY A 45 4.82 8.31 4.36
CA GLY A 45 4.76 9.74 4.10
C GLY A 45 6.18 10.29 4.19
N VAL A 46 6.53 11.25 3.34
CA VAL A 46 7.90 11.79 3.27
C VAL A 46 8.44 11.97 4.67
N GLU A 47 9.51 11.28 5.04
CA GLU A 47 10.08 11.45 6.37
C GLU A 47 11.04 12.64 6.38
N ARG A 48 10.99 13.44 7.43
CA ARG A 48 12.00 14.48 7.70
C ARG A 48 12.60 14.20 9.08
N ASN A 49 13.88 13.86 9.10
CA ASN A 49 14.62 13.49 10.31
C ASN A 49 13.99 12.30 11.08
N GLY A 50 13.50 11.28 10.36
CA GLY A 50 12.85 10.11 10.96
C GLY A 50 11.45 10.35 11.51
N VAL A 51 10.86 11.51 11.20
CA VAL A 51 9.47 11.83 11.54
C VAL A 51 8.62 11.81 10.26
N PRO A 52 7.54 11.01 10.22
CA PRO A 52 6.65 10.98 9.06
C PRO A 52 5.94 12.33 8.90
N LEU A 53 6.08 12.95 7.73
CA LEU A 53 5.35 14.17 7.41
C LEU A 53 3.92 13.84 7.00
N LEU A 54 2.99 14.66 7.47
CA LEU A 54 1.61 14.63 6.97
C LEU A 54 1.63 14.97 5.46
N PRO A 55 0.88 14.24 4.63
CA PRO A 55 0.86 14.47 3.19
C PRO A 55 0.32 15.87 2.88
N ASN A 56 1.13 16.68 2.20
CA ASN A 56 0.74 18.01 1.75
C ASN A 56 0.14 17.90 0.33
N GLY A 57 -1.19 17.82 0.25
CA GLY A 57 -1.92 17.66 -1.02
C GLY A 57 -2.28 19.00 -1.69
N PRO A 58 -2.74 18.97 -2.96
CA PRO A 58 -3.29 20.15 -3.62
C PRO A 58 -4.45 20.74 -2.81
N GLY A 59 -4.37 22.03 -2.46
CA GLY A 59 -5.39 22.71 -1.66
C GLY A 59 -5.15 22.68 -0.15
N ALA A 60 -4.05 22.08 0.32
CA ALA A 60 -3.64 22.21 1.71
C ALA A 60 -3.36 23.68 2.06
N LYS A 61 -3.95 24.13 3.17
CA LYS A 61 -3.78 25.49 3.71
C LYS A 61 -2.84 25.45 4.91
N ALA A 62 -2.04 26.49 5.07
CA ALA A 62 -1.25 26.67 6.28
C ALA A 62 -2.20 26.82 7.48
N VAL A 63 -1.92 26.09 8.56
CA VAL A 63 -2.63 26.28 9.83
C VAL A 63 -2.11 27.57 10.45
N THR A 64 -2.98 28.58 10.57
CA THR A 64 -2.64 29.89 11.15
C THR A 64 -3.30 30.05 12.53
N PRO A 65 -2.78 30.93 13.40
CA PRO A 65 -3.43 31.24 14.67
C PRO A 65 -4.88 31.73 14.50
N ALA A 66 -5.15 32.52 13.45
CA ALA A 66 -6.50 33.00 13.16
C ALA A 66 -7.47 31.85 12.82
N LEU A 67 -7.03 30.87 12.02
CA LEU A 67 -7.81 29.67 11.71
C LEU A 67 -8.11 28.85 12.97
N ILE A 68 -7.14 28.75 13.89
CA ILE A 68 -7.32 28.04 15.15
C ILE A 68 -8.38 28.74 16.00
N SER A 69 -8.32 30.07 16.11
CA SER A 69 -9.30 30.86 16.87
C SER A 69 -10.72 30.70 16.30
N GLU A 70 -10.88 30.80 14.98
CA GLU A 70 -12.17 30.60 14.30
C GLU A 70 -12.76 29.21 14.61
N LEU A 71 -11.96 28.15 14.51
CA LEU A 71 -12.42 26.78 14.77
C LEU A 71 -12.77 26.54 16.24
N LEU A 72 -12.06 27.17 17.18
CA LEU A 72 -12.38 27.07 18.61
C LEU A 72 -13.67 27.79 18.96
N ASP A 73 -13.96 28.91 18.30
CA ASP A 73 -15.20 29.66 18.47
C ASP A 73 -16.40 28.93 17.83
N GLU A 74 -16.18 28.10 16.80
CA GLU A 74 -17.21 27.27 16.15
C GLU A 74 -17.53 25.95 16.88
N LEU A 75 -16.67 25.48 17.78
CA LEU A 75 -16.91 24.26 18.56
C LEU A 75 -17.78 24.56 19.80
N PRO A 76 -18.88 23.82 20.04
CA PRO A 76 -19.77 24.04 21.19
C PRO A 76 -19.11 23.70 22.54
#